data_AF-M1A1A8-F1
#
_entry.id   AF-M1A1A8-F1
#
_cell.length_a   1.000
_cell.length_b   1.000
_cell.length_c   1.000
_cell.angle_alpha   90.00
_cell.angle_beta   90.00
_cell.angle_gamma   90.00
#
_symmetry.space_group_name_H-M   'P 1'
#
loop_
_entity.id
_entity.type
_entity.pdbx_description
1 polymer ?
#
loop_
_entity_poly.entity_id
_entity_poly.type
_entity_poly.pdbx_seq_one_letter_code
_entity_poly.pdbx_strand_id
1 'polypeptide(L)'
;MSPVVKITQWRKGSQWFEVNRKLAVDIVTDEVYYPKFKQFCKPSCYVDEHYFPTMLHIQSPHLLTNTSLTWVDWHRGGAHPATFGKADVTDKFLKQLSEGQRTCVYNNQTTSYCLLFARKFSPSALDPLLKLSSKYLGF
;
A
#
# COMPACT_ATOMS: atom_id res chain seq x y z
N MET A 1 -32.01 -8.52 9.16
CA MET A 1 -30.69 -9.09 9.52
C MET A 1 -29.75 -7.94 9.86
N SER A 2 -29.02 -8.04 10.97
CA SER A 2 -27.96 -7.08 11.31
C SER A 2 -26.74 -7.28 10.41
N PRO A 3 -25.96 -6.23 10.11
CA PRO A 3 -24.79 -6.36 9.24
C PRO A 3 -23.68 -7.15 9.93
N VAL A 4 -23.01 -8.04 9.17
CA VAL A 4 -21.85 -8.81 9.65
C VAL A 4 -20.66 -7.90 9.97
N VAL A 5 -20.51 -6.81 9.20
CA VAL A 5 -19.50 -5.77 9.43
C VAL A 5 -20.20 -4.51 9.92
N LYS A 6 -19.87 -4.05 11.12
CA LYS A 6 -20.34 -2.77 11.64
C LYS A 6 -19.63 -1.62 10.93
N ILE A 7 -20.29 -0.47 10.79
CA ILE A 7 -19.68 0.72 10.18
C ILE A 7 -18.39 1.15 10.90
N THR A 8 -18.32 0.96 12.22
CA THR A 8 -17.13 1.26 13.03
C THR A 8 -15.94 0.34 12.75
N GLN A 9 -16.19 -0.84 12.19
CA GLN A 9 -15.17 -1.82 11.78
C GLN A 9 -14.72 -1.63 10.34
N TRP A 10 -15.50 -0.90 9.53
CA TRP A 10 -15.20 -0.67 8.12
C TRP A 10 -13.87 0.07 7.97
N ARG A 11 -12.97 -0.48 7.15
CA ARG A 11 -11.67 0.12 6.87
C ARG A 11 -11.49 0.30 5.36
N LYS A 12 -10.71 1.32 5.02
CA LYS A 12 -10.16 1.54 3.68
C LYS A 12 -8.64 1.43 3.77
N GLY A 13 -8.03 0.81 2.78
CA GLY A 13 -6.58 0.66 2.66
C GLY A 13 -6.11 0.72 1.22
N SER A 14 -4.82 0.46 1.04
CA SER A 14 -4.17 0.35 -0.26
C SER A 14 -4.39 -1.04 -0.85
N GLN A 15 -4.59 -1.13 -2.17
CA GLN A 15 -4.52 -2.40 -2.93
C GLN A 15 -3.11 -3.04 -2.86
N TRP A 16 -2.09 -2.25 -2.51
CA TRP A 16 -0.69 -2.66 -2.39
C TRP A 16 -0.35 -2.83 -0.92
N PHE A 17 -0.17 -4.08 -0.52
CA PHE A 17 0.09 -4.48 0.86
C PHE A 17 1.13 -5.60 0.89
N GLU A 18 1.75 -5.76 2.05
CA GLU A 18 2.48 -6.95 2.40
C GLU A 18 1.70 -7.73 3.45
N VAL A 19 1.92 -9.03 3.52
CA VAL A 19 1.19 -9.88 4.45
C VAL A 19 2.11 -11.00 4.92
N ASN A 20 2.15 -11.24 6.23
CA ASN A 20 2.87 -12.39 6.76
C ASN A 20 2.11 -13.69 6.45
N ARG A 21 2.81 -14.83 6.55
CA ARG A 21 2.23 -16.14 6.22
C ARG A 21 0.96 -16.46 7.00
N LYS A 22 0.89 -16.08 8.28
CA LYS A 22 -0.28 -16.34 9.12
C LYS A 22 -1.52 -15.62 8.57
N LEU A 23 -1.43 -14.31 8.35
CA LEU A 23 -2.53 -13.51 7.82
C LEU A 23 -2.90 -13.92 6.40
N ALA A 24 -1.93 -14.37 5.59
CA ALA A 24 -2.21 -14.89 4.26
C ALA A 24 -3.07 -16.17 4.30
N VAL A 25 -2.83 -17.06 5.26
CA VAL A 25 -3.69 -18.23 5.49
C VAL A 25 -5.10 -17.78 5.91
N ASP A 26 -5.19 -16.86 6.88
CA ASP A 26 -6.47 -16.33 7.35
C ASP A 26 -7.30 -15.76 6.18
N ILE A 27 -6.66 -15.02 5.27
CA ILE A 27 -7.28 -14.47 4.04
C ILE A 27 -7.84 -15.58 3.13
N VAL A 28 -7.05 -16.59 2.79
CA VAL A 28 -7.47 -17.60 1.80
C VAL A 28 -8.53 -18.56 2.36
N THR A 29 -8.62 -18.69 3.68
CA THR A 29 -9.62 -19.51 4.37
C THR A 29 -10.90 -18.76 4.76
N ASP A 30 -11.04 -17.47 4.43
CA ASP A 30 -12.17 -16.67 4.87
C ASP A 30 -13.48 -17.01 4.15
N GLU A 31 -14.38 -17.65 4.89
CA GLU A 31 -15.75 -17.95 4.46
C GLU A 31 -16.80 -17.01 5.05
N VAL A 32 -16.41 -16.07 5.92
CA VAL A 32 -17.34 -15.20 6.65
C VAL A 32 -17.48 -13.84 5.98
N TYR A 33 -16.36 -13.16 5.73
CA TYR A 33 -16.38 -11.76 5.26
C TYR A 33 -16.36 -11.69 3.74
N TYR A 34 -15.48 -12.43 3.05
CA TYR A 34 -15.38 -12.41 1.59
C TYR A 34 -16.74 -12.57 0.88
N PRO A 35 -17.63 -13.52 1.25
CA PRO A 35 -18.93 -13.64 0.59
C PRO A 35 -19.79 -12.38 0.72
N LYS A 36 -19.71 -11.66 1.85
CA LYS A 36 -20.43 -10.39 2.06
C LYS A 36 -19.87 -9.29 1.19
N PHE A 37 -18.54 -9.18 1.09
CA PHE A 37 -17.91 -8.23 0.18
C PHE A 37 -18.23 -8.55 -1.28
N LYS A 38 -18.14 -9.82 -1.71
CA LYS A 38 -18.52 -10.26 -3.05
C LYS A 38 -19.98 -9.93 -3.40
N GLN A 39 -20.88 -10.11 -2.44
CA GLN A 39 -22.30 -9.85 -2.62
C GLN A 39 -22.64 -8.35 -2.62
N PHE A 40 -22.15 -7.59 -1.64
CA PHE A 40 -22.62 -6.23 -1.36
C PHE A 40 -21.66 -5.11 -1.76
N CYS A 41 -20.36 -5.37 -1.88
CA CYS A 41 -19.38 -4.36 -2.33
C CYS A 41 -19.44 -4.26 -3.86
N LYS A 42 -20.41 -3.50 -4.37
CA LYS A 42 -20.55 -3.15 -5.78
C LYS A 42 -19.92 -1.79 -6.06
N PRO A 43 -19.48 -1.50 -7.30
CA PRO A 43 -18.96 -0.17 -7.64
C PRO A 43 -19.86 0.96 -7.11
N SER A 44 -19.31 2.01 -6.50
CA SER A 44 -17.87 2.37 -6.39
C SER A 44 -17.19 1.91 -5.09
N CYS A 45 -17.53 0.73 -4.56
CA CYS A 45 -16.97 0.23 -3.29
C CYS A 45 -15.50 -0.18 -3.36
N TYR A 46 -14.95 -0.66 -4.50
CA TYR A 46 -13.56 -1.13 -4.64
C TYR A 46 -13.16 -2.20 -3.60
N VAL A 47 -13.57 -3.45 -3.84
CA VAL A 47 -13.45 -4.55 -2.87
C VAL A 47 -12.01 -4.80 -2.39
N ASP A 48 -11.05 -4.63 -3.27
CA ASP A 48 -9.62 -4.76 -3.02
C ASP A 48 -9.03 -3.65 -2.13
N GLU A 49 -9.71 -2.51 -2.00
CA GLU A 49 -9.35 -1.43 -1.07
C GLU A 49 -10.03 -1.57 0.31
N HIS A 50 -10.99 -2.48 0.47
CA HIS A 50 -11.84 -2.54 1.67
C HIS A 50 -11.91 -3.91 2.35
N TYR A 51 -11.86 -5.00 1.60
CA TYR A 51 -12.04 -6.35 2.13
C TYR A 51 -10.95 -6.73 3.14
N PHE A 52 -9.70 -6.87 2.72
CA PHE A 52 -8.61 -7.26 3.64
C PHE A 52 -8.43 -6.28 4.79
N PRO A 53 -8.41 -4.94 4.58
CA PRO A 53 -8.30 -4.00 5.68
C PRO A 53 -9.40 -4.16 6.73
N THR A 54 -10.64 -4.45 6.30
CA THR A 54 -11.77 -4.62 7.23
C THR A 54 -11.72 -5.97 7.94
N MET A 55 -11.57 -7.06 7.19
CA MET A 55 -11.56 -8.42 7.73
C MET A 55 -10.40 -8.59 8.73
N LEU A 56 -9.19 -8.15 8.37
CA LEU A 56 -8.03 -8.26 9.24
C LEU A 56 -8.11 -7.32 10.45
N HIS A 57 -8.73 -6.14 10.32
CA HIS A 57 -8.96 -5.25 11.45
C HIS A 57 -9.91 -5.89 12.49
N ILE A 58 -10.89 -6.68 12.03
CA ILE A 58 -11.80 -7.39 12.92
C ILE A 58 -11.10 -8.59 13.57
N GLN A 59 -10.34 -9.37 12.81
CA GLN A 59 -9.78 -10.64 13.28
C GLN A 59 -8.45 -10.52 14.01
N SER A 60 -7.52 -9.72 13.50
CA SER A 60 -6.12 -9.66 13.96
C SER A 60 -5.56 -8.23 14.00
N PRO A 61 -6.22 -7.27 14.70
CA PRO A 61 -5.80 -5.86 14.68
C PRO A 61 -4.39 -5.63 15.24
N HIS A 62 -3.91 -6.50 16.13
CA HIS A 62 -2.58 -6.43 16.74
C HIS A 62 -1.45 -6.85 15.80
N LEU A 63 -1.77 -7.39 14.62
CA LEU A 63 -0.79 -7.77 13.59
C LEU A 63 -0.73 -6.75 12.43
N LEU A 64 -1.39 -5.59 12.57
CA LEU A 64 -1.47 -4.57 11.53
C LEU A 64 -0.63 -3.33 11.89
N THR A 65 0.09 -2.80 10.90
CA THR A 65 0.95 -1.62 11.05
C THR A 65 0.26 -0.31 10.65
N ASN A 66 -0.97 -0.36 10.12
CA ASN A 66 -1.72 0.78 9.54
C ASN A 66 -0.94 1.60 8.50
N THR A 67 0.18 1.08 8.00
CA THR A 67 1.05 1.67 6.99
C THR A 67 1.30 0.64 5.87
N SER A 68 1.69 1.11 4.69
CA SER A 68 2.12 0.25 3.57
C SER A 68 3.57 0.57 3.24
N LEU A 69 4.27 -0.40 2.65
CA LEU A 69 5.64 -0.24 2.17
C LEU A 69 5.74 0.48 0.81
N THR A 70 4.61 0.90 0.24
CA THR A 70 4.58 1.54 -1.08
C THR A 70 4.35 3.04 -0.97
N TRP A 71 5.33 3.83 -1.40
CA TRP A 71 5.18 5.26 -1.57
C TRP A 71 4.28 5.59 -2.77
N VAL A 72 3.34 6.50 -2.55
CA VAL A 72 2.44 7.05 -3.58
C VAL A 72 2.27 8.54 -3.37
N ASP A 73 2.14 9.27 -4.47
CA ASP A 73 1.83 10.69 -4.45
C ASP A 73 0.39 10.94 -4.90
N TRP A 74 -0.41 11.53 -4.01
CA TRP A 74 -1.81 11.90 -4.28
C TRP A 74 -2.00 13.40 -4.47
N HIS A 75 -0.94 14.23 -4.41
CA HIS A 75 -1.08 15.69 -4.51
C HIS A 75 -1.64 16.16 -5.87
N ARG A 76 -1.45 15.37 -6.94
CA ARG A 76 -2.01 15.68 -8.26
C ARG A 76 -3.54 15.47 -8.35
N GLY A 77 -4.16 14.90 -7.32
CA GLY A 77 -5.61 14.65 -7.27
C GLY A 77 -6.10 13.55 -8.22
N GLY A 78 -7.41 13.32 -8.19
CA GLY A 78 -8.09 12.30 -9.00
C GLY A 78 -8.23 10.94 -8.32
N ALA A 79 -8.74 9.95 -9.06
CA ALA A 79 -9.01 8.60 -8.57
C ALA A 79 -7.75 7.70 -8.51
N HIS A 80 -6.62 8.19 -9.03
CA HIS A 80 -5.36 7.44 -9.10
C HIS A 80 -4.19 8.31 -8.64
N PRO A 81 -3.15 7.71 -8.04
CA PRO A 81 -1.96 8.46 -7.66
C PRO A 81 -1.21 8.96 -8.90
N ALA A 82 -0.36 9.97 -8.71
CA ALA A 82 0.48 10.56 -9.73
C ALA A 82 1.27 9.50 -10.50
N THR A 83 1.37 9.70 -11.81
CA THR A 83 2.25 8.92 -12.67
C THR A 83 3.44 9.79 -13.08
N PHE A 84 4.64 9.35 -12.71
CA PHE A 84 5.91 10.00 -12.95
C PHE A 84 6.50 9.55 -14.30
N GLY A 85 6.86 10.52 -15.14
CA GLY A 85 7.53 10.31 -16.41
C GLY A 85 9.00 10.64 -16.38
N LYS A 86 9.63 10.61 -17.56
CA LYS A 86 11.06 10.94 -17.74
C LYS A 86 11.47 12.25 -17.07
N ALA A 87 10.64 13.28 -17.17
CA ALA A 87 10.93 14.62 -16.63
C ALA A 87 10.83 14.68 -15.10
N ASP A 88 10.07 13.77 -14.48
CA ASP A 88 9.89 13.72 -13.03
C ASP A 88 11.06 12.99 -12.33
N VAL A 89 11.63 11.98 -13.00
CA VAL A 89 12.73 11.17 -12.45
C VAL A 89 14.04 11.93 -12.54
N THR A 90 14.31 12.70 -11.48
CA THR A 90 15.51 13.51 -11.31
C THR A 90 16.33 13.01 -10.12
N ASP A 91 17.60 13.42 -10.06
CA ASP A 91 18.47 13.20 -8.90
C ASP A 91 17.81 13.68 -7.59
N LYS A 92 17.22 14.88 -7.63
CA LYS A 92 16.48 15.46 -6.50
C LYS A 92 15.29 14.58 -6.10
N PHE A 93 14.54 14.07 -7.06
CA PHE A 93 13.38 13.21 -6.79
C PHE A 93 13.79 11.91 -6.10
N LEU A 94 14.80 11.19 -6.61
CA LEU A 94 15.26 9.94 -5.98
C LEU A 94 15.94 10.18 -4.64
N LYS A 95 16.69 11.28 -4.49
CA LYS A 95 17.22 11.71 -3.20
C LYS A 95 16.11 11.92 -2.17
N GLN A 96 15.02 12.60 -2.55
CA GLN A 96 13.86 12.78 -1.68
C GLN A 96 13.16 11.45 -1.34
N LEU A 97 13.06 10.53 -2.30
CA LEU A 97 12.48 9.21 -2.03
C LEU A 97 13.34 8.34 -1.12
N SER A 98 14.67 8.46 -1.19
CA SER A 98 15.60 7.66 -0.39
C SER A 98 15.87 8.28 0.99
N GLU A 99 16.14 9.58 1.05
CA GLU A 99 16.59 10.28 2.25
C GLU A 99 15.48 11.09 2.92
N GLY A 100 14.43 11.44 2.18
CA GLY A 100 13.28 12.21 2.69
C GLY A 100 12.25 11.35 3.43
N GLN A 101 12.51 10.06 3.61
CA GLN A 101 11.65 9.19 4.41
C GLN A 101 11.79 9.53 5.89
N ARG A 102 10.65 9.57 6.60
CA ARG A 102 10.63 9.69 8.06
C ARG A 102 11.28 8.46 8.67
N THR A 103 11.81 8.57 9.89
CA THR A 103 12.15 7.39 10.68
C THR A 103 10.87 6.61 11.01
N CYS A 104 10.90 5.28 10.87
CA CYS A 104 9.82 4.40 11.27
C CYS A 104 10.38 3.22 12.07
N VAL A 105 9.48 2.52 12.76
CA VAL A 105 9.82 1.30 13.49
C VAL A 105 9.46 0.10 12.63
N TYR A 106 10.45 -0.70 12.30
CA TYR A 106 10.30 -1.98 11.62
C TYR A 106 10.94 -3.07 12.49
N ASN A 107 10.19 -4.13 12.82
CA ASN A 107 10.64 -5.19 13.74
C ASN A 107 11.23 -4.65 15.06
N ASN A 108 10.58 -3.66 15.67
CA ASN A 108 11.03 -2.96 16.89
C ASN A 108 12.39 -2.24 16.77
N GLN A 109 12.88 -2.02 15.54
CA GLN A 109 14.09 -1.23 15.27
C GLN A 109 13.74 0.02 14.50
N THR A 110 14.36 1.14 14.87
CA THR A 110 14.23 2.40 14.12
C THR A 110 15.02 2.28 12.83
N THR A 111 14.35 2.51 11.70
CA THR A 111 14.94 2.49 10.36
C THR A 111 14.57 3.75 9.58
N SER A 112 15.42 4.14 8.64
CA SER A 112 15.14 5.16 7.62
C SER A 112 14.47 4.58 6.37
N TYR A 113 14.39 3.25 6.25
CA TYR A 113 13.81 2.55 5.10
C TYR A 113 12.36 2.14 5.41
N CYS A 114 11.44 3.09 5.29
CA CYS A 114 10.03 2.88 5.62
C CYS A 114 9.19 2.41 4.44
N LEU A 115 9.67 2.70 3.24
CA LEU A 115 9.00 2.37 1.99
C LEU A 115 10.02 1.66 1.11
N LEU A 116 9.67 0.46 0.67
CA LEU A 116 10.50 -0.38 -0.20
C LEU A 116 10.13 -0.22 -1.67
N PHE A 117 8.91 0.25 -1.94
CA PHE A 117 8.36 0.39 -3.29
C PHE A 117 7.85 1.82 -3.50
N ALA A 118 7.79 2.24 -4.76
CA ALA A 118 7.17 3.50 -5.15
C ALA A 118 6.34 3.32 -6.43
N ARG A 119 5.22 4.03 -6.54
CA ARG A 119 4.39 4.06 -7.74
C ARG A 119 3.70 5.43 -7.92
N LYS A 120 3.29 5.83 -9.13
CA LYS A 120 3.37 5.09 -10.41
C LYS A 120 4.43 5.67 -11.32
N PHE A 121 5.11 4.83 -12.09
CA PHE A 121 6.06 5.25 -13.10
C PHE A 121 5.53 4.89 -14.49
N SER A 122 5.61 5.82 -15.44
CA SER A 122 5.33 5.53 -16.85
C SER A 122 6.51 4.83 -17.52
N PRO A 123 6.34 4.17 -18.68
CA PRO A 123 7.46 3.56 -19.39
C PRO A 123 8.62 4.54 -19.70
N SER A 124 8.31 5.83 -19.90
CA SER A 124 9.33 6.87 -20.14
C SER A 124 10.29 7.10 -18.97
N ALA A 125 9.94 6.64 -17.77
CA ALA A 125 10.76 6.76 -16.57
C ALA A 125 11.85 5.68 -16.47
N LEU A 126 11.83 4.64 -17.32
CA LEU A 126 12.76 3.50 -17.20
C LEU A 126 14.23 3.92 -17.29
N ASP A 127 14.61 4.59 -18.38
CA ASP A 127 16.00 5.01 -18.60
C ASP A 127 16.57 5.87 -17.47
N PRO A 128 15.90 6.95 -17.00
CA PRO A 128 16.43 7.74 -15.89
C PRO A 128 16.45 6.97 -14.55
N LEU A 129 15.51 6.05 -14.30
CA LEU A 129 15.54 5.19 -13.11
C LEU A 129 16.77 4.27 -13.12
N LEU A 130 17.06 3.61 -14.25
CA LEU A 130 18.23 2.75 -14.40
C LEU A 130 19.54 3.54 -14.29
N LYS A 131 19.61 4.75 -14.86
CA LYS A 131 20.81 5.60 -14.77
C LYS A 131 21.13 6.04 -13.34
N LEU A 132 20.12 6.14 -12.48
CA LEU A 132 20.28 6.61 -11.11
C LEU A 132 20.22 5.47 -10.07
N SER A 133 20.02 4.21 -10.49
CA SER A 133 19.84 3.07 -9.58
C SER A 133 21.07 2.83 -8.71
N SER A 134 22.25 2.82 -9.30
CA SER A 134 23.50 2.57 -8.58
C SER A 134 23.78 3.63 -7.50
N LYS A 135 23.32 4.87 -7.74
CA LYS A 135 23.50 5.98 -6.81
C LYS A 135 22.57 5.92 -5.59
N TYR A 136 21.33 5.47 -5.76
CA TYR A 136 20.30 5.56 -4.72
C TYR A 136 19.75 4.22 -4.22
N LEU A 137 19.84 3.16 -5.04
CA LEU A 137 19.23 1.86 -4.78
C LEU A 137 20.25 0.75 -4.52
N GLY A 138 21.54 1.01 -4.77
CA GLY A 138 22.64 0.11 -4.38
C GLY A 138 22.86 -1.10 -5.30
N PHE A 139 22.38 -1.04 -6.55
CA PHE A 139 22.61 -2.06 -7.58
C PHE A 139 22.89 -1.46 -8.96
#